data_AF-G7EL54-F1
#
_entry.id   AF-G7EL54-F1
#
_cell.length_a   1.000
_cell.length_b   1.000
_cell.length_c   1.000
_cell.angle_alpha   90.00
_cell.angle_beta   90.00
_cell.angle_gamma   90.00
#
_symmetry.space_group_name_H-M   'P 1'
#
loop_
_entity.id
_entity.type
_entity.pdbx_description
1 polymer ?
#
loop_
_entity_poly.entity_id
_entity_poly.type
_entity_poly.pdbx_seq_one_letter_code
_entity_poly.pdbx_strand_id
1 'polypeptide(L)'
;MIIDTLVLGVLGYVVGLFLEDTFVQLGGWGRLIGFAVSITYFGVMNSSLSNCQTIGKKILNIKVVDSTNSTISLPKSFLRYSFLAVPFSLNGAQITNEALLSYLMYPLSFIIFGGLLSISYLYIFNRVTRQSLHDLAVGTYVVNAEVSSGELPSVWKPHLAVVAGLFITATLIPVFTSDLTQSEPFKGLIATQKAINSNDSVKYAGVTEGSTTFTSSDSGSKTTTYVNTQAFLYKNNVDDSDTAKQLAQTIIKTYPESLNKDLIQVTLTYGYDIGIASKWNSYNHQFNPQELKGSE
;
A
#
# COMPACT_ATOMS: atom_id res chain seq x y z
N MET A 1 -5.09 -13.52 -12.17
CA MET A 1 -4.49 -12.46 -11.36
C MET A 1 -3.00 -12.67 -11.20
N ILE A 2 -2.50 -13.75 -10.55
CA ILE A 2 -1.03 -13.95 -10.36
C ILE A 2 -0.24 -13.84 -11.68
N ILE A 3 -0.64 -14.57 -12.73
CA ILE A 3 0.03 -14.52 -14.04
C ILE A 3 -0.01 -13.11 -14.63
N ASP A 4 -1.14 -12.43 -14.51
CA ASP A 4 -1.30 -11.06 -15.01
C ASP A 4 -0.41 -10.06 -14.23
N THR A 5 -0.27 -10.24 -12.92
CA THR A 5 0.63 -9.45 -12.07
C THR A 5 2.09 -9.68 -12.47
N LEU A 6 2.48 -10.91 -12.82
CA LEU A 6 3.82 -11.19 -13.33
C LEU A 6 4.07 -10.49 -14.67
N VAL A 7 3.11 -10.52 -15.60
CA VAL A 7 3.22 -9.82 -16.89
C VAL A 7 3.39 -8.32 -16.68
N LEU A 8 2.54 -7.71 -15.84
CA LEU A 8 2.65 -6.28 -15.53
C LEU A 8 3.91 -5.95 -14.75
N GLY A 9 4.38 -6.85 -13.88
CA GLY A 9 5.62 -6.69 -13.13
C GLY A 9 6.86 -6.71 -14.02
N VAL A 10 6.92 -7.62 -14.99
CA VAL A 10 8.00 -7.64 -16.00
C VAL A 10 7.98 -6.36 -16.83
N LEU A 11 6.80 -5.93 -17.30
CA LEU A 11 6.65 -4.68 -18.03
C LEU A 11 7.13 -3.48 -17.20
N GLY A 12 6.66 -3.37 -15.95
CA GLY A 12 7.02 -2.30 -15.04
C GLY A 12 8.51 -2.30 -14.70
N TYR A 13 9.12 -3.48 -14.53
CA TYR A 13 10.55 -3.62 -14.29
C TYR A 13 11.36 -3.12 -15.49
N VAL A 14 11.02 -3.56 -16.71
CA VAL A 14 11.72 -3.14 -17.94
C VAL A 14 11.63 -1.63 -18.12
N VAL A 15 10.44 -1.03 -17.96
CA VAL A 15 10.29 0.43 -18.06
C VAL A 15 11.09 1.14 -16.95
N GLY A 16 11.09 0.57 -15.75
CA GLY A 16 11.85 1.07 -14.61
C GLY A 16 13.36 1.12 -14.81
N LEU A 17 13.93 0.21 -15.63
CA LEU A 17 15.35 0.26 -15.98
C LEU A 17 15.74 1.53 -16.76
N PHE A 18 14.80 2.12 -17.52
CA PHE A 18 15.06 3.30 -18.34
C PHE A 18 14.56 4.61 -17.71
N LEU A 19 13.54 4.53 -16.83
CA LEU A 19 12.86 5.68 -16.24
C LEU A 19 13.04 5.76 -14.71
N GLU A 20 14.05 5.11 -14.16
CA GLU A 20 14.33 5.06 -12.71
C GLU A 20 14.33 6.45 -12.08
N ASP A 21 15.13 7.38 -12.60
CA ASP A 21 15.22 8.75 -12.06
C ASP A 21 13.88 9.47 -12.11
N THR A 22 13.11 9.31 -13.18
CA THR A 22 11.76 9.89 -13.31
C THR A 22 10.82 9.30 -12.26
N PHE A 23 10.83 7.99 -12.06
CA PHE A 23 9.98 7.33 -11.06
C PHE A 23 10.38 7.66 -9.62
N VAL A 24 11.68 7.82 -9.37
CA VAL A 24 12.19 8.30 -8.07
C VAL A 24 11.68 9.71 -7.80
N GLN A 25 11.76 10.62 -8.78
CA GLN A 25 11.28 12.01 -8.65
C GLN A 25 9.77 12.09 -8.43
N LEU A 26 8.99 11.20 -9.03
CA LEU A 26 7.53 11.14 -8.80
C LEU A 26 7.17 10.73 -7.37
N GLY A 27 8.05 10.04 -6.65
CA GLY A 27 7.78 9.56 -5.29
C GLY A 27 6.50 8.72 -5.24
N GLY A 28 5.64 8.98 -4.24
CA GLY A 28 4.35 8.29 -4.10
C GLY A 28 3.42 8.40 -5.31
N TRP A 29 3.57 9.43 -6.16
CA TRP A 29 2.77 9.61 -7.37
C TRP A 29 3.10 8.59 -8.47
N GLY A 30 4.27 7.92 -8.38
CA GLY A 30 4.62 6.83 -9.31
C GLY A 30 3.56 5.73 -9.37
N ARG A 31 2.85 5.47 -8.26
CA ARG A 31 1.76 4.48 -8.20
C ARG A 31 0.59 4.80 -9.14
N LEU A 32 0.37 6.08 -9.50
CA LEU A 32 -0.66 6.45 -10.49
C LEU A 32 -0.31 5.94 -11.89
N ILE A 33 0.98 5.83 -12.22
CA ILE A 33 1.41 5.27 -13.50
C ILE A 33 1.02 3.80 -13.58
N GLY A 34 1.37 3.00 -12.56
CA GLY A 34 0.96 1.59 -12.53
C GLY A 34 -0.55 1.41 -12.43
N PHE A 35 -1.26 2.31 -11.75
CA PHE A 35 -2.73 2.34 -11.77
C PHE A 35 -3.25 2.52 -13.20
N ALA A 36 -2.77 3.53 -13.93
CA ALA A 36 -3.18 3.82 -15.31
C ALA A 36 -2.87 2.66 -16.27
N VAL A 37 -1.68 2.07 -16.16
CA VAL A 37 -1.27 0.88 -16.93
C VAL A 37 -2.18 -0.30 -16.60
N SER A 38 -2.40 -0.58 -15.32
CA SER A 38 -3.18 -1.74 -14.88
C SER A 38 -4.66 -1.60 -15.25
N ILE A 39 -5.29 -0.44 -15.03
CA ILE A 39 -6.69 -0.22 -15.38
C ILE A 39 -6.92 -0.27 -16.89
N THR A 40 -5.95 0.18 -17.68
CA THR A 40 -5.99 0.04 -19.14
C THR A 40 -5.88 -1.43 -19.54
N TYR A 41 -4.87 -2.15 -19.03
CA TYR A 41 -4.68 -3.58 -19.33
C TYR A 41 -5.91 -4.42 -18.94
N PHE A 42 -6.35 -4.34 -17.68
CA PHE A 42 -7.47 -5.14 -17.21
C PHE A 42 -8.81 -4.63 -17.73
N GLY A 43 -8.99 -3.33 -17.92
CA GLY A 43 -10.21 -2.74 -18.48
C GLY A 43 -10.43 -3.17 -19.92
N VAL A 44 -9.40 -3.10 -20.77
CA VAL A 44 -9.48 -3.54 -22.17
C VAL A 44 -9.59 -5.07 -22.24
N MET A 45 -8.69 -5.81 -21.57
CA MET A 45 -8.60 -7.25 -21.75
C MET A 45 -9.77 -8.04 -21.13
N ASN A 46 -10.40 -7.53 -20.06
CA ASN A 46 -11.61 -8.16 -19.52
C ASN A 46 -12.89 -7.73 -20.25
N SER A 47 -12.81 -6.89 -21.28
CA SER A 47 -13.98 -6.49 -22.08
C SER A 47 -14.20 -7.41 -23.29
N SER A 48 -15.33 -7.21 -23.96
CA SER A 48 -15.68 -7.88 -25.23
C SER A 48 -14.61 -7.71 -26.31
N LEU A 49 -13.80 -6.64 -26.29
CA LEU A 49 -12.69 -6.43 -27.24
C LEU A 49 -11.62 -7.52 -27.19
N SER A 50 -11.54 -8.28 -26.09
CA SER A 50 -10.54 -9.33 -25.89
C SER A 50 -11.18 -10.63 -25.40
N ASN A 51 -12.44 -10.86 -25.78
CA ASN A 51 -13.25 -12.02 -25.36
C ASN A 51 -13.34 -12.18 -23.82
N CYS A 52 -13.21 -11.08 -23.09
CA CYS A 52 -13.19 -11.04 -21.64
C CYS A 52 -12.09 -11.89 -20.97
N GLN A 53 -10.94 -12.02 -21.64
CA GLN A 53 -9.78 -12.77 -21.14
C GLN A 53 -8.50 -11.93 -21.17
N THR A 54 -7.92 -11.72 -19.99
CA THR A 54 -6.52 -11.29 -19.84
C THR A 54 -5.57 -12.43 -20.20
N ILE A 55 -4.27 -12.14 -20.38
CA ILE A 55 -3.26 -13.16 -20.71
C ILE A 55 -3.31 -14.32 -19.70
N GLY A 56 -3.35 -14.00 -18.40
CA GLY A 56 -3.48 -15.02 -17.35
C GLY A 56 -4.77 -15.82 -17.43
N LYS A 57 -5.89 -15.19 -17.82
CA LYS A 57 -7.18 -15.88 -17.98
C LYS A 57 -7.21 -16.79 -19.21
N LYS A 58 -6.54 -16.40 -20.30
CA LYS A 58 -6.38 -17.26 -21.49
C LYS A 58 -5.62 -18.54 -21.15
N ILE A 59 -4.52 -18.42 -20.40
CA ILE A 59 -3.72 -19.57 -19.94
C ILE A 59 -4.54 -20.50 -19.03
N LEU A 60 -5.37 -19.93 -18.16
CA LEU A 60 -6.21 -20.70 -17.23
C LEU A 60 -7.55 -21.16 -17.83
N ASN A 61 -7.80 -20.87 -19.11
CA ASN A 61 -9.04 -21.17 -19.81
C ASN A 61 -10.31 -20.68 -19.08
N ILE A 62 -10.25 -19.46 -18.53
CA ILE A 62 -11.38 -18.80 -17.84
C ILE A 62 -11.70 -17.47 -18.51
N LYS A 63 -12.91 -16.96 -18.35
CA LYS A 63 -13.36 -15.66 -18.90
C LYS A 63 -14.32 -14.95 -17.94
N VAL A 64 -14.43 -13.63 -18.10
CA VAL A 64 -15.40 -12.81 -17.37
C VAL A 64 -16.70 -12.72 -18.17
N VAL A 65 -17.83 -12.93 -17.51
CA VAL A 65 -19.17 -12.84 -18.11
C VAL A 65 -20.12 -12.08 -17.21
N ASP A 66 -21.26 -11.63 -17.73
CA ASP A 66 -22.36 -11.13 -16.91
C ASP A 66 -23.31 -12.25 -16.44
N SER A 67 -24.39 -11.87 -15.76
CA SER A 67 -25.43 -12.80 -15.29
C SER A 67 -26.16 -13.56 -16.41
N THR A 68 -26.08 -13.08 -17.65
CA THR A 68 -26.65 -13.75 -18.84
C THR A 68 -25.63 -14.63 -19.56
N ASN A 69 -24.44 -14.81 -18.97
CA ASN A 69 -23.29 -15.48 -19.56
C ASN A 69 -22.75 -14.78 -20.84
N SER A 70 -23.03 -13.48 -20.99
CA SER A 70 -22.56 -12.67 -22.12
C SER A 70 -21.25 -11.95 -21.80
N THR A 71 -20.48 -11.60 -22.82
CA THR A 71 -19.28 -10.78 -22.66
C THR A 71 -19.63 -9.38 -22.15
N ILE A 72 -18.78 -8.81 -21.30
CA ILE A 72 -19.02 -7.48 -20.73
C ILE A 72 -18.48 -6.35 -21.62
N SER A 73 -19.18 -5.22 -21.65
CA SER A 73 -18.75 -4.03 -22.40
C SER A 73 -17.49 -3.38 -21.81
N LEU A 74 -16.84 -2.52 -22.60
CA LEU A 74 -15.64 -1.80 -22.18
C LEU A 74 -15.88 -0.95 -20.90
N PRO A 75 -16.90 -0.08 -20.81
CA PRO A 75 -17.13 0.71 -19.59
C PRO A 75 -17.40 -0.15 -18.36
N LYS A 76 -18.15 -1.26 -18.55
CA LYS A 76 -18.45 -2.23 -17.49
C LYS A 76 -17.17 -2.90 -16.97
N SER A 77 -16.23 -3.22 -17.85
CA SER A 77 -14.93 -3.80 -17.51
C SER A 77 -14.02 -2.83 -16.75
N PHE A 78 -13.94 -1.57 -17.17
CA PHE A 78 -13.21 -0.52 -16.46
C PHE A 78 -13.78 -0.27 -15.06
N LEU A 79 -15.10 -0.15 -14.95
CA LEU A 79 -15.78 0.01 -13.67
C LEU A 79 -15.56 -1.20 -12.75
N ARG A 80 -15.63 -2.42 -13.30
CA ARG A 80 -15.32 -3.64 -12.55
C ARG A 80 -13.91 -3.56 -11.98
N TYR A 81 -12.90 -3.28 -12.80
CA TYR A 81 -11.52 -3.27 -12.32
C TYR A 81 -11.22 -2.13 -11.33
N SER A 82 -11.92 -0.99 -11.40
CA SER A 82 -11.67 0.14 -10.48
C SER A 82 -11.90 -0.23 -9.00
N PHE A 83 -12.90 -1.07 -8.70
CA PHE A 83 -13.15 -1.58 -7.34
C PHE A 83 -11.99 -2.39 -6.76
N LEU A 84 -11.11 -2.92 -7.61
CA LEU A 84 -9.86 -3.57 -7.20
C LEU A 84 -8.69 -2.57 -7.24
N ALA A 85 -8.55 -1.83 -8.34
CA ALA A 85 -7.39 -0.98 -8.57
C ALA A 85 -7.29 0.19 -7.59
N VAL A 86 -8.40 0.89 -7.32
CA VAL A 86 -8.41 2.08 -6.47
C VAL A 86 -7.93 1.78 -5.04
N PRO A 87 -8.50 0.81 -4.29
CA PRO A 87 -8.04 0.54 -2.93
C PRO A 87 -6.58 0.08 -2.88
N PHE A 88 -6.13 -0.75 -3.84
CA PHE A 88 -4.75 -1.22 -3.90
C PHE A 88 -3.75 -0.11 -4.26
N SER A 89 -4.12 0.81 -5.16
CA SER A 89 -3.25 1.93 -5.54
C SER A 89 -3.14 2.98 -4.44
N LEU A 90 -4.23 3.25 -3.72
CA LEU A 90 -4.25 4.17 -2.57
C LEU A 90 -3.56 3.57 -1.33
N ASN A 91 -3.67 2.26 -1.12
CA ASN A 91 -2.97 1.58 -0.02
C ASN A 91 -1.46 1.64 -0.23
N GLY A 92 -0.73 2.34 0.64
CA GLY A 92 0.73 2.52 0.50
C GLY A 92 1.13 3.73 -0.34
N ALA A 93 0.17 4.55 -0.78
CA ALA A 93 0.49 5.91 -1.22
C ALA A 93 1.09 6.72 -0.05
N GLN A 94 2.03 7.60 -0.34
CA GLN A 94 2.60 8.52 0.64
C GLN A 94 1.57 9.63 0.94
N ILE A 95 0.63 9.32 1.84
CA ILE A 95 -0.41 10.27 2.26
C ILE A 95 0.24 11.33 3.15
N THR A 96 -0.06 12.60 2.88
CA THR A 96 0.49 13.72 3.65
C THR A 96 -0.14 13.81 5.03
N ASN A 97 0.57 14.43 5.97
CA ASN A 97 0.08 14.59 7.34
C ASN A 97 -1.21 15.42 7.41
N GLU A 98 -1.37 16.38 6.50
CA GLU A 98 -2.58 17.19 6.37
C GLU A 98 -3.78 16.35 5.95
N ALA A 99 -3.59 15.38 5.05
CA ALA A 99 -4.65 14.48 4.63
C ALA A 99 -5.04 13.50 5.75
N LEU A 100 -4.08 13.04 6.55
CA LEU A 100 -4.34 12.18 7.72
C LEU A 100 -5.19 12.87 8.79
N LEU A 101 -4.96 14.17 9.01
CA LEU A 101 -5.67 14.97 10.02
C LEU A 101 -6.97 15.60 9.51
N SER A 102 -7.28 15.43 8.21
CA SER A 102 -8.45 16.01 7.56
C SER A 102 -9.66 15.07 7.57
N TYR A 103 -10.85 15.62 7.39
CA TYR A 103 -12.07 14.86 7.08
C TYR A 103 -11.94 13.99 5.81
N LEU A 104 -10.91 14.22 4.98
CA LEU A 104 -10.56 13.36 3.84
C LEU A 104 -10.19 11.92 4.27
N MET A 105 -9.77 11.72 5.52
CA MET A 105 -9.42 10.39 6.02
C MET A 105 -10.62 9.44 6.09
N TYR A 106 -11.85 9.94 6.27
CA TYR A 106 -13.07 9.11 6.30
C TYR A 106 -13.35 8.42 4.95
N PRO A 107 -13.48 9.13 3.82
CA PRO A 107 -13.65 8.48 2.52
C PRO A 107 -12.41 7.66 2.11
N LEU A 108 -11.19 8.08 2.46
CA LEU A 108 -10.00 7.27 2.21
C LEU A 108 -10.03 5.94 2.97
N SER A 109 -10.39 5.96 4.25
CA SER A 109 -10.52 4.77 5.09
C SER A 109 -11.61 3.83 4.57
N PHE A 110 -12.76 4.38 4.19
CA PHE A 110 -13.85 3.63 3.56
C PHE A 110 -13.38 2.90 2.29
N ILE A 111 -12.68 3.61 1.39
CA ILE A 111 -12.20 3.02 0.13
C ILE A 111 -11.10 1.98 0.40
N ILE A 112 -10.06 2.34 1.14
CA ILE A 112 -8.89 1.49 1.37
C ILE A 112 -9.25 0.29 2.23
N PHE A 113 -9.66 0.50 3.47
CA PHE A 113 -9.92 -0.61 4.40
C PHE A 113 -11.23 -1.33 4.05
N GLY A 114 -12.31 -0.59 3.76
CA GLY A 114 -13.58 -1.19 3.37
C GLY A 114 -13.45 -2.01 2.09
N GLY A 115 -12.75 -1.49 1.08
CA GLY A 115 -12.42 -2.20 -0.16
C GLY A 115 -11.56 -3.45 0.07
N LEU A 116 -10.38 -3.30 0.67
CA LEU A 116 -9.43 -4.40 0.86
C LEU A 116 -9.97 -5.52 1.75
N LEU A 117 -10.63 -5.17 2.86
CA LEU A 117 -11.22 -6.15 3.77
C LEU A 117 -12.38 -6.90 3.09
N SER A 118 -13.24 -6.20 2.35
CA SER A 118 -14.35 -6.82 1.62
C SER A 118 -13.87 -7.73 0.49
N ILE A 119 -12.85 -7.32 -0.26
CA ILE A 119 -12.23 -8.14 -1.31
C ILE A 119 -11.67 -9.43 -0.69
N SER A 120 -10.92 -9.31 0.40
CA SER A 120 -10.28 -10.43 1.09
C SER A 120 -11.32 -11.38 1.68
N TYR A 121 -12.32 -10.85 2.37
CA TYR A 121 -13.43 -11.62 2.92
C TYR A 121 -14.16 -12.41 1.83
N LEU A 122 -14.59 -11.76 0.75
CA LEU A 122 -15.33 -12.44 -0.32
C LEU A 122 -14.46 -13.49 -1.03
N TYR A 123 -13.17 -13.25 -1.20
CA TYR A 123 -12.26 -14.23 -1.80
C TYR A 123 -12.16 -15.53 -0.98
N ILE A 124 -12.21 -15.41 0.34
CA ILE A 124 -12.11 -16.54 1.27
C ILE A 124 -13.48 -17.23 1.45
N PHE A 125 -14.53 -16.45 1.71
CA PHE A 125 -15.81 -16.96 2.20
C PHE A 125 -16.90 -17.11 1.14
N ASN A 126 -16.88 -16.35 0.04
CA ASN A 126 -17.87 -16.48 -1.03
C ASN A 126 -17.52 -17.65 -1.97
N ARG A 127 -17.62 -18.87 -1.46
CA ARG A 127 -17.21 -20.08 -2.19
C ARG A 127 -18.21 -20.55 -3.24
N VAL A 128 -19.48 -20.14 -3.11
CA VAL A 128 -20.58 -20.55 -4.00
C VAL A 128 -20.47 -19.84 -5.35
N THR A 129 -20.49 -18.51 -5.35
CA THR A 129 -20.44 -17.72 -6.60
C THR A 129 -19.02 -17.35 -7.01
N ARG A 130 -18.06 -17.40 -6.05
CA ARG A 130 -16.66 -16.96 -6.22
C ARG A 130 -16.50 -15.51 -6.69
N GLN A 131 -17.56 -14.70 -6.57
CA GLN A 131 -17.52 -13.28 -6.86
C GLN A 131 -16.82 -12.52 -5.73
N SER A 132 -15.86 -11.67 -6.07
CA SER A 132 -15.32 -10.69 -5.12
C SER A 132 -16.05 -9.35 -5.27
N LEU A 133 -15.63 -8.31 -4.53
CA LEU A 133 -16.30 -7.01 -4.47
C LEU A 133 -16.51 -6.41 -5.87
N HIS A 134 -15.47 -6.46 -6.70
CA HIS A 134 -15.51 -5.95 -8.06
C HIS A 134 -16.50 -6.69 -8.97
N ASP A 135 -16.68 -7.99 -8.74
CA ASP A 135 -17.63 -8.81 -9.48
C ASP A 135 -19.06 -8.54 -9.05
N LEU A 136 -19.30 -8.45 -7.74
CA LEU A 136 -20.62 -8.17 -7.16
C LEU A 136 -21.12 -6.78 -7.54
N ALA A 137 -20.25 -5.76 -7.45
CA ALA A 137 -20.60 -4.38 -7.75
C ALA A 137 -21.10 -4.17 -9.19
N VAL A 138 -20.67 -5.04 -10.11
CA VAL A 138 -20.94 -4.91 -11.56
C VAL A 138 -21.75 -6.09 -12.11
N GLY A 139 -22.14 -7.05 -11.25
CA GLY A 139 -22.92 -8.22 -11.64
C GLY A 139 -22.20 -9.09 -12.67
N THR A 140 -20.94 -9.43 -12.39
CA THR A 140 -20.10 -10.25 -13.29
C THR A 140 -19.57 -11.50 -12.60
N TYR A 141 -19.19 -12.50 -13.37
CA TYR A 141 -18.73 -13.80 -12.90
C TYR A 141 -17.47 -14.21 -13.66
N VAL A 142 -16.66 -15.05 -13.04
CA VAL A 142 -15.53 -15.71 -13.71
C VAL A 142 -15.89 -17.18 -13.91
N VAL A 143 -16.01 -17.59 -15.17
CA VAL A 143 -16.40 -18.95 -15.56
C VAL A 143 -15.31 -19.60 -16.38
N ASN A 144 -15.31 -20.93 -16.48
CA ASN A 144 -14.49 -21.64 -17.46
C ASN A 144 -14.96 -21.28 -18.88
N ALA A 145 -14.02 -21.06 -19.80
CA ALA A 145 -14.35 -20.54 -21.12
C ALA A 145 -15.17 -21.52 -21.99
N GLU A 146 -15.05 -22.82 -21.72
CA GLU A 146 -15.70 -23.93 -22.44
C GLU A 146 -17.08 -24.28 -21.91
N VAL A 147 -17.43 -23.85 -20.70
CA VAL A 147 -18.73 -24.17 -20.10
C VAL A 147 -19.85 -23.37 -20.77
N SER A 148 -20.84 -24.09 -21.30
CA SER A 148 -22.05 -23.53 -21.90
C SER A 148 -22.96 -22.90 -20.83
N SER A 149 -23.70 -21.87 -21.26
CA SER A 149 -24.65 -21.08 -20.47
C SER A 149 -25.56 -21.93 -19.58
N GLY A 150 -25.31 -21.87 -18.27
CA GLY A 150 -26.23 -22.32 -17.23
C GLY A 150 -26.60 -21.14 -16.33
N GLU A 151 -27.68 -21.28 -15.57
CA GLU A 151 -28.04 -20.29 -14.56
C GLU A 151 -26.92 -20.14 -13.52
N LEU A 152 -26.46 -18.91 -13.35
CA LEU A 152 -25.40 -18.60 -12.39
C LEU A 152 -26.01 -18.42 -10.98
N PRO A 153 -25.41 -19.01 -9.95
CA PRO A 153 -25.95 -18.92 -8.59
C PRO A 153 -25.92 -17.47 -8.08
N SER A 154 -26.92 -17.11 -7.29
CA SER A 154 -26.97 -15.80 -6.62
C SER A 154 -26.07 -15.75 -5.40
N VAL A 155 -25.52 -14.57 -5.11
CA VAL A 155 -24.74 -14.34 -3.87
C VAL A 155 -25.62 -14.52 -2.62
N TRP A 156 -25.04 -15.14 -1.60
CA TRP A 156 -25.70 -15.28 -0.30
C TRP A 156 -25.83 -13.91 0.39
N LYS A 157 -27.06 -13.47 0.66
CA LYS A 157 -27.37 -12.14 1.21
C LYS A 157 -26.56 -11.75 2.47
N PRO A 158 -26.27 -12.68 3.40
CA PRO A 158 -25.39 -12.38 4.54
C PRO A 158 -23.97 -11.90 4.16
N HIS A 159 -23.40 -12.32 3.02
CA HIS A 159 -22.14 -11.74 2.56
C HIS A 159 -22.27 -10.23 2.30
N LEU A 160 -23.41 -9.78 1.77
CA LEU A 160 -23.67 -8.35 1.55
C LEU A 160 -23.80 -7.60 2.88
N ALA A 161 -24.42 -8.21 3.89
CA ALA A 161 -24.50 -7.63 5.22
C ALA A 161 -23.11 -7.51 5.88
N VAL A 162 -22.26 -8.54 5.73
CA VAL A 162 -20.87 -8.49 6.23
C VAL A 162 -20.06 -7.41 5.51
N VAL A 163 -20.15 -7.33 4.18
CA VAL A 163 -19.49 -6.28 3.39
C VAL A 163 -19.96 -4.89 3.84
N ALA A 164 -21.27 -4.68 4.00
CA ALA A 164 -21.80 -3.42 4.52
C ALA A 164 -21.24 -3.08 5.92
N GLY A 165 -21.20 -4.08 6.82
CA GLY A 165 -20.59 -3.94 8.13
C GLY A 165 -19.11 -3.54 8.06
N LEU A 166 -18.32 -4.20 7.20
CA LEU A 166 -16.90 -3.87 7.01
C LEU A 166 -16.71 -2.43 6.54
N PHE A 167 -17.50 -1.96 5.57
CA PHE A 167 -17.46 -0.57 5.11
C PHE A 167 -17.84 0.42 6.21
N ILE A 168 -18.88 0.13 7.02
CA ILE A 168 -19.26 0.98 8.16
C ILE A 168 -18.11 1.03 9.18
N THR A 169 -17.55 -0.11 9.56
CA THR A 169 -16.42 -0.15 10.50
C THR A 169 -15.21 0.60 9.96
N ALA A 170 -14.90 0.48 8.66
CA ALA A 170 -13.82 1.18 8.01
C ALA A 170 -14.00 2.71 8.06
N THR A 171 -15.21 3.21 7.81
CA THR A 171 -15.51 4.65 7.93
C THR A 171 -15.34 5.16 9.35
N LEU A 172 -15.57 4.33 10.36
CA LEU A 172 -15.46 4.73 11.77
C LEU A 172 -14.03 4.65 12.32
N ILE A 173 -13.07 4.04 11.61
CA ILE A 173 -11.66 3.96 12.05
C ILE A 173 -11.11 5.33 12.47
N PRO A 174 -11.25 6.42 11.69
CA PRO A 174 -10.71 7.73 12.05
C PRO A 174 -11.23 8.29 13.37
N VAL A 175 -12.46 7.94 13.78
CA VAL A 175 -13.05 8.38 15.05
C VAL A 175 -12.29 7.81 16.24
N PHE A 176 -11.80 6.57 16.14
CA PHE A 176 -11.06 5.92 17.21
C PHE A 176 -9.56 6.24 17.17
N THR A 177 -9.04 6.72 16.03
CA THR A 177 -7.62 7.03 15.86
C THR A 177 -7.30 8.52 15.97
N SER A 178 -8.27 9.42 15.84
CA SER A 178 -8.04 10.87 15.91
C SER A 178 -7.42 11.29 17.24
N ASP A 179 -7.93 10.76 18.35
CA ASP A 179 -7.43 11.09 19.68
C ASP A 179 -5.99 10.58 19.87
N LEU A 180 -5.70 9.40 19.32
CA LEU A 180 -4.36 8.82 19.33
C LEU A 180 -3.35 9.71 18.60
N THR A 181 -3.72 10.29 17.45
CA THR A 181 -2.85 11.18 16.67
C THR A 181 -2.52 12.51 17.38
N GLN A 182 -3.34 12.90 18.36
CA GLN A 182 -3.14 14.12 19.15
C GLN A 182 -2.43 13.86 20.49
N SER A 183 -2.37 12.60 20.92
CA SER A 183 -1.65 12.20 22.13
C SER A 183 -0.12 12.11 21.90
N GLU A 184 0.66 12.33 22.96
CA GLU A 184 2.04 11.88 22.97
C GLU A 184 2.08 10.35 23.11
N PRO A 185 2.97 9.64 22.39
CA PRO A 185 4.12 10.17 21.63
C PRO A 185 3.84 10.52 20.16
N PHE A 186 2.65 10.24 19.64
CA PHE A 186 2.34 10.39 18.20
C PHE A 186 2.53 11.82 17.69
N LYS A 187 2.15 12.81 18.50
CA LYS A 187 2.33 14.22 18.15
C LYS A 187 3.82 14.57 17.95
N GLY A 188 4.70 14.12 18.83
CA GLY A 188 6.16 14.27 18.69
C GLY A 188 6.73 13.58 17.44
N LEU A 189 6.22 12.39 17.09
CA LEU A 189 6.63 11.68 15.87
C LEU A 189 6.20 12.42 14.59
N ILE A 190 4.98 12.97 14.54
CA ILE A 190 4.49 13.77 13.40
C ILE A 190 5.34 15.05 13.24
N ALA A 191 5.67 15.73 14.34
CA ALA A 191 6.53 16.90 14.31
C ALA A 191 7.94 16.57 13.79
N THR A 192 8.49 15.43 14.23
CA THR A 192 9.80 14.92 13.80
C THR A 192 9.81 14.57 12.32
N GLN A 193 8.77 13.88 11.84
CA GLN A 193 8.60 13.58 10.42
C GLN A 193 8.58 14.85 9.58
N LYS A 194 7.85 15.89 10.02
CA LYS A 194 7.79 17.18 9.31
C LYS A 194 9.16 17.87 9.26
N ALA A 195 9.92 17.83 10.35
CA ALA A 195 11.27 18.39 10.40
C ALA A 195 12.25 17.65 9.47
N ILE A 196 12.22 16.32 9.46
CA ILE A 196 13.04 15.49 8.56
C ILE A 196 12.67 15.74 7.09
N ASN A 197 11.38 15.85 6.77
CA ASN A 197 10.90 16.16 5.42
C ASN A 197 11.32 17.55 4.93
N SER A 198 11.82 18.43 5.82
CA SER A 198 12.33 19.75 5.46
C SER A 198 13.81 19.72 5.06
N ASN A 199 14.47 18.56 5.13
CA ASN A 199 15.85 18.38 4.68
C ASN A 199 15.91 18.24 3.15
N ASP A 200 16.80 18.99 2.50
CA ASP A 200 16.93 19.05 1.02
C ASP A 200 17.26 17.70 0.36
N SER A 201 17.86 16.77 1.10
CA SER A 201 18.20 15.43 0.59
C SER A 201 17.02 14.45 0.69
N VAL A 202 16.00 14.78 1.49
CA VAL A 202 14.87 13.89 1.82
C VAL A 202 13.63 14.28 1.04
N LYS A 203 13.07 13.32 0.30
CA LYS A 203 11.80 13.45 -0.42
C LYS A 203 10.60 13.23 0.50
N TYR A 204 10.71 12.20 1.32
CA TYR A 204 9.67 11.81 2.29
C TYR A 204 10.33 10.96 3.37
N ALA A 205 9.85 11.06 4.59
CA ALA A 205 10.23 10.19 5.68
C ALA A 205 9.00 9.70 6.42
N GLY A 206 9.09 8.47 6.92
CA GLY A 206 8.23 7.94 7.97
C GLY A 206 9.02 7.83 9.26
N VAL A 207 8.42 8.19 10.39
CA VAL A 207 9.02 8.06 11.72
C VAL A 207 8.12 7.21 12.58
N THR A 208 8.68 6.17 13.20
CA THR A 208 7.97 5.27 14.09
C THR A 208 8.78 5.06 15.36
N GLU A 209 8.09 4.70 16.44
CA GLU A 209 8.75 4.10 17.60
C GLU A 209 8.33 2.65 17.75
N GLY A 210 9.18 1.85 18.38
CA GLY A 210 8.90 0.44 18.59
C GLY A 210 9.83 -0.21 19.59
N SER A 211 9.67 -1.51 19.74
CA SER A 211 10.57 -2.36 20.50
C SER A 211 10.68 -3.72 19.85
N THR A 212 11.83 -4.36 20.03
CA THR A 212 12.09 -5.75 19.60
C THR A 212 12.54 -6.53 20.81
N THR A 213 11.95 -7.70 21.03
CA THR A 213 12.35 -8.60 22.12
C THR A 213 13.06 -9.80 21.52
N PHE A 214 14.33 -9.98 21.87
CA PHE A 214 15.13 -11.14 21.49
C PHE A 214 15.28 -12.07 22.68
N THR A 215 14.83 -13.31 22.53
CA THR A 215 14.97 -14.36 23.54
C THR A 215 16.05 -15.34 23.11
N SER A 216 17.10 -15.45 23.90
CA SER A 216 18.16 -16.45 23.73
C SER A 216 18.14 -17.46 24.87
N SER A 217 18.46 -18.70 24.56
CA SER A 217 18.59 -19.79 25.53
C SER A 217 19.64 -19.50 26.62
N ASP A 218 20.70 -18.76 26.27
CA ASP A 218 21.86 -18.54 27.14
C ASP A 218 21.82 -17.20 27.89
N SER A 219 21.21 -16.16 27.30
CA SER A 219 21.22 -14.78 27.84
C SER A 219 19.84 -14.28 28.27
N GLY A 220 18.82 -15.14 28.24
CA GLY A 220 17.44 -14.77 28.54
C GLY A 220 16.82 -13.86 27.48
N SER A 221 15.74 -13.17 27.88
CA SER A 221 15.01 -12.23 27.02
C SER A 221 15.54 -10.81 27.20
N LYS A 222 15.92 -10.16 26.10
CA LYS A 222 16.33 -8.77 26.05
C LYS A 222 15.39 -7.99 25.14
N THR A 223 14.73 -6.97 25.69
CA THR A 223 13.95 -6.00 24.93
C THR A 223 14.83 -4.82 24.57
N THR A 224 14.77 -4.39 23.31
CA THR A 224 15.45 -3.22 22.78
C THR A 224 14.42 -2.28 22.19
N THR A 225 14.34 -1.08 22.74
CA THR A 225 13.45 0.01 22.36
C THR A 225 14.13 0.95 21.38
N TYR A 226 13.40 1.47 20.41
CA TYR A 226 13.99 2.31 19.38
C TYR A 226 13.03 3.34 18.79
N VAL A 227 13.63 4.39 18.22
CA VAL A 227 12.98 5.25 17.23
C VAL A 227 13.58 4.90 15.86
N ASN A 228 12.72 4.69 14.87
CA ASN A 228 13.13 4.38 13.51
C ASN A 228 12.61 5.45 12.55
N THR A 229 13.52 5.99 11.75
CA THR A 229 13.21 6.86 10.63
C THR A 229 13.56 6.16 9.33
N GLN A 230 12.57 6.05 8.44
CA GLN A 230 12.74 5.60 7.08
C GLN A 230 12.71 6.83 6.17
N ALA A 231 13.87 7.29 5.70
CA ALA A 231 14.01 8.48 4.86
C ALA A 231 14.25 8.10 3.40
N PHE A 232 13.38 8.55 2.50
CA PHE A 232 13.48 8.36 1.06
C PHE A 232 14.26 9.52 0.43
N LEU A 233 15.36 9.21 -0.26
CA LEU A 233 16.28 10.19 -0.83
C LEU A 233 15.96 10.52 -2.29
N TYR A 234 16.39 11.71 -2.73
CA TYR A 234 16.41 12.09 -4.16
C TYR A 234 17.56 11.46 -4.95
N LYS A 235 18.68 11.14 -4.28
CA LYS A 235 19.89 10.56 -4.87
C LYS A 235 20.29 9.28 -4.15
N ASN A 236 20.98 8.39 -4.86
CA ASN A 236 21.42 7.10 -4.32
C ASN A 236 22.69 7.25 -3.46
N ASN A 237 22.54 7.87 -2.29
CA ASN A 237 23.60 8.06 -1.30
C ASN A 237 23.17 7.44 0.03
N VAL A 238 22.68 6.20 0.00
CA VAL A 238 22.07 5.57 1.18
C VAL A 238 23.09 5.29 2.29
N ASP A 239 24.37 5.19 1.95
CA ASP A 239 25.51 4.97 2.84
C ASP A 239 26.06 6.26 3.46
N ASP A 240 25.49 7.43 3.15
CA ASP A 240 25.90 8.73 3.71
C ASP A 240 25.59 8.83 5.21
N SER A 241 26.62 8.57 6.02
CA SER A 241 26.55 8.61 7.48
C SER A 241 26.34 10.03 8.02
N ASP A 242 26.83 11.06 7.33
CA ASP A 242 26.68 12.45 7.79
C ASP A 242 25.23 12.90 7.66
N THR A 243 24.59 12.62 6.52
CA THR A 243 23.14 12.84 6.35
C THR A 243 22.36 12.05 7.40
N ALA A 244 22.67 10.77 7.60
CA ALA A 244 21.98 9.96 8.59
C ALA A 244 22.12 10.51 10.03
N LYS A 245 23.31 10.98 10.39
CA LYS A 245 23.60 11.60 11.70
C LYS A 245 22.82 12.90 11.89
N GLN A 246 22.74 13.76 10.88
CA GLN A 246 21.94 14.99 10.92
C GLN A 246 20.46 14.69 11.15
N LEU A 247 19.92 13.66 10.48
CA LEU A 247 18.53 13.22 10.70
C LEU A 247 18.35 12.68 12.13
N ALA A 248 19.31 11.92 12.66
CA ALA A 248 19.26 11.43 14.03
C ALA A 248 19.28 12.57 15.07
N GLN A 249 20.10 13.59 14.85
CA GLN A 249 20.11 14.81 15.68
C GLN A 249 18.78 15.57 15.60
N THR A 250 18.17 15.63 14.41
CA THR A 250 16.84 16.21 14.23
C THR A 250 15.81 15.47 15.08
N ILE A 251 15.84 14.12 15.10
CA ILE A 251 14.96 13.31 15.94
C ILE A 251 15.12 13.65 17.42
N ILE A 252 16.35 13.76 17.93
CA ILE A 252 16.58 14.13 19.34
C ILE A 252 15.98 15.50 19.66
N LYS A 253 16.14 16.46 18.76
CA LYS A 253 15.66 17.83 18.93
C LYS A 253 14.13 17.93 18.92
N THR A 254 13.45 17.19 18.04
CA THR A 254 12.00 17.30 17.85
C THR A 254 11.20 16.25 18.61
N TYR A 255 11.85 15.17 19.06
CA TYR A 255 11.27 14.12 19.89
C TYR A 255 12.24 13.73 21.02
N PRO A 256 12.32 14.53 22.10
CA PRO A 256 13.27 14.32 23.20
C PRO A 256 13.12 12.96 23.92
N GLU A 257 11.93 12.34 23.86
CA GLU A 257 11.70 10.99 24.39
C GLU A 257 12.58 9.93 23.73
N SER A 258 13.12 10.20 22.53
CA SER A 258 14.12 9.35 21.87
C SER A 258 15.38 9.13 22.71
N LEU A 259 15.73 10.06 23.60
CA LEU A 259 16.88 9.92 24.51
C LEU A 259 16.70 8.79 25.52
N ASN A 260 15.45 8.40 25.81
CA ASN A 260 15.13 7.31 26.73
C ASN A 260 15.08 5.94 26.03
N LYS A 261 15.33 5.88 24.72
CA LYS A 261 15.35 4.63 23.94
C LYS A 261 16.76 4.09 23.86
N ASP A 262 16.89 2.80 23.54
CA ASP A 262 18.19 2.15 23.44
C ASP A 262 18.96 2.58 22.17
N LEU A 263 18.24 2.91 21.09
CA LEU A 263 18.84 3.26 19.81
C LEU A 263 17.93 4.14 18.93
N ILE A 264 18.57 4.93 18.07
CA ILE A 264 17.94 5.61 16.94
C ILE A 264 18.39 4.92 15.65
N GLN A 265 17.44 4.44 14.84
CA GLN A 265 17.69 3.90 13.51
C GLN A 265 17.32 4.94 12.46
N VAL A 266 18.23 5.18 11.52
CA VAL A 266 17.99 6.00 10.34
C VAL A 266 18.25 5.13 9.12
N THR A 267 17.18 4.64 8.51
CA THR A 267 17.26 3.91 7.24
C THR A 267 17.13 4.91 6.10
N LEU A 268 18.23 5.13 5.39
CA LEU A 268 18.22 5.90 4.15
C LEU A 268 17.82 4.97 3.00
N THR A 269 16.95 5.41 2.11
CA THR A 269 16.45 4.59 1.01
C THR A 269 16.32 5.39 -0.27
N TYR A 270 16.84 4.83 -1.36
CA TYR A 270 16.69 5.35 -2.70
C TYR A 270 15.95 4.33 -3.55
N GLY A 271 14.97 4.80 -4.33
CA GLY A 271 14.18 3.93 -5.17
C GLY A 271 12.78 4.44 -5.45
N TYR A 272 12.02 3.59 -6.14
CA TYR A 272 10.66 3.89 -6.58
C TYR A 272 9.73 2.70 -6.37
N ASP A 273 8.44 3.01 -6.27
CA ASP A 273 7.34 2.05 -6.36
C ASP A 273 6.25 2.65 -7.25
N ILE A 274 6.06 2.02 -8.42
CA ILE A 274 5.01 2.39 -9.36
C ILE A 274 3.78 1.49 -9.22
N GLY A 275 3.68 0.67 -8.18
CA GLY A 275 2.57 -0.24 -7.89
C GLY A 275 2.61 -1.57 -8.65
N ILE A 276 3.09 -1.57 -9.90
CA ILE A 276 3.30 -2.79 -10.69
C ILE A 276 4.73 -3.33 -10.59
N ALA A 277 5.70 -2.48 -10.26
CA ALA A 277 7.09 -2.83 -10.04
C ALA A 277 7.71 -1.83 -9.06
N SER A 278 8.74 -2.27 -8.35
CA SER A 278 9.51 -1.43 -7.44
C SER A 278 10.98 -1.83 -7.46
N LYS A 279 11.82 -0.88 -7.07
CA LYS A 279 13.26 -1.08 -6.88
C LYS A 279 13.69 -0.22 -5.70
N TRP A 280 14.39 -0.82 -4.76
CA TRP A 280 14.84 -0.17 -3.54
C TRP A 280 16.30 -0.49 -3.28
N ASN A 281 17.05 0.54 -2.90
CA ASN A 281 18.34 0.42 -2.24
C ASN A 281 18.20 1.05 -0.86
N SER A 282 18.63 0.37 0.19
CA SER A 282 18.42 0.80 1.57
C SER A 282 19.64 0.49 2.41
N TYR A 283 19.99 1.41 3.31
CA TYR A 283 21.05 1.19 4.29
C TYR A 283 20.61 1.75 5.65
N ASN A 284 20.81 0.95 6.70
CA ASN A 284 20.40 1.29 8.07
C ASN A 284 21.60 1.80 8.87
N HIS A 285 21.53 3.06 9.29
CA HIS A 285 22.48 3.68 10.20
C HIS A 285 21.93 3.64 11.63
N GLN A 286 22.73 3.19 12.58
CA GLN A 286 22.32 3.08 13.98
C GLN A 286 23.14 4.03 14.85
N PHE A 287 22.45 4.69 15.77
CA PHE A 287 23.06 5.66 16.67
C PHE A 287 22.63 5.42 18.11
N ASN A 288 23.57 5.61 19.04
CA ASN A 288 23.28 5.70 20.46
C ASN A 288 22.78 7.12 20.78
N PRO A 289 21.54 7.28 21.30
CA PRO A 289 20.96 8.60 21.57
C PRO A 289 21.81 9.44 22.54
N GLN A 290 22.48 8.80 23.50
CA GLN A 290 23.28 9.49 24.52
C GLN A 290 24.60 10.04 23.95
N GLU A 291 25.21 9.34 22.99
CA GLU A 291 26.44 9.78 22.31
C GLU A 291 26.18 10.97 21.38
N LEU A 292 25.00 10.98 20.73
CA LEU A 292 24.60 12.07 19.83
C LEU A 292 24.37 13.40 20.57
N LYS A 293 23.90 13.36 21.83
CA LYS A 293 23.66 14.55 22.65
C LYS A 293 24.95 15.31 22.99
N GLY A 294 26.08 14.62 23.12
CA GLY A 294 27.38 15.24 23.43
C GLY A 294 28.12 15.82 22.23
N SER A 295 27.50 15.87 21.05
CA SER A 295 28.11 16.27 19.77
C SER A 295 27.71 17.67 19.29
N GLU A 296 26.92 18.43 20.07
CA GLU A 296 26.61 19.86 19.84
C GLU A 296 27.74 20.77 20.36
#